data_AF-A0A8S3JBG0-F1
#
_entry.id   AF-A0A8S3JBG0-F1
#
_cell.length_a   1.000
_cell.length_b   1.000
_cell.length_c   1.000
_cell.angle_alpha   90.00
_cell.angle_beta   90.00
_cell.angle_gamma   90.00
#
_symmetry.space_group_name_H-M   'P 1'
#
loop_
_entity.id
_entity.type
_entity.pdbx_description
1 polymer ?
#
loop_
_entity_poly.entity_id
_entity_poly.type
_entity_poly.pdbx_seq_one_letter_code
_entity_poly.pdbx_strand_id
1 'polypeptide(L)'
;LADAVLIETINHATHQIVRYCSIFIFLFGSIGNILNVFVLSQLPFRLNPCAVLFLFSSAVNFIAILSGLLSRMLSGWGADLTATNRFFCKLRGFLVNITRVVAIWYILFATIDRWLLSSRRLQRRQMSSLKNAQRAMIITLILSTLIFSHVIYCQEPNLVNTPQKCYGKTQACQFLTDISFTTLTILPLLLILIFGLMTIRNIRESRARISHIITQLGGNIRATNANQQRRLAKQDHYLLIMLLIQILILF
;
A
#
# COMPACT_ATOMS: atom_id res chain seq x y z
N LEU A 1 -34.79 11.50 -24.39
CA LEU A 1 -35.52 10.85 -23.27
C LEU A 1 -34.84 9.55 -22.85
N ALA A 2 -34.50 8.64 -23.78
CA ALA A 2 -33.78 7.40 -23.49
C ALA A 2 -32.41 7.63 -22.81
N ASP A 3 -31.65 8.64 -23.23
CA ASP A 3 -30.33 8.95 -22.64
C ASP A 3 -30.44 9.42 -21.19
N ALA A 4 -31.51 10.14 -20.84
CA ALA A 4 -31.74 10.64 -19.48
C ALA A 4 -32.06 9.49 -18.51
N VAL A 5 -32.92 8.56 -18.92
CA VAL A 5 -33.27 7.35 -18.15
C VAL A 5 -32.06 6.44 -17.98
N LEU A 6 -31.22 6.32 -19.02
CA LEU A 6 -29.98 5.56 -18.96
C LEU A 6 -29.00 6.16 -17.95
N ILE A 7 -28.77 7.48 -17.98
CA ILE A 7 -27.89 8.18 -17.04
C ILE A 7 -28.40 8.03 -15.60
N GLU A 8 -29.71 8.15 -15.37
CA GLU A 8 -30.32 8.00 -14.05
C GLU A 8 -30.14 6.57 -13.51
N THR A 9 -30.36 5.56 -14.36
CA THR A 9 -30.18 4.15 -14.01
C THR A 9 -28.71 3.83 -13.67
N ILE A 10 -27.76 4.35 -14.47
CA ILE A 10 -26.32 4.19 -14.23
C ILE A 10 -25.91 4.86 -12.91
N ASN A 11 -26.39 6.07 -12.65
CA ASN A 11 -26.11 6.78 -11.40
C ASN A 11 -26.67 6.01 -10.21
N HIS A 12 -27.90 5.52 -10.30
CA HIS A 12 -28.51 4.74 -9.22
C HIS A 12 -27.73 3.44 -8.94
N ALA A 13 -27.39 2.68 -9.99
CA ALA A 13 -26.60 1.47 -9.86
C ALA A 13 -25.20 1.76 -9.27
N THR A 14 -24.54 2.82 -9.73
CA THR A 14 -23.23 3.25 -9.22
C THR A 14 -23.30 3.60 -7.73
N HIS A 15 -24.34 4.33 -7.31
CA HIS A 15 -24.53 4.66 -5.89
C HIS A 15 -24.70 3.41 -5.02
N GLN A 16 -25.48 2.41 -5.46
CA GLN A 16 -25.67 1.16 -4.72
C GLN A 16 -24.37 0.36 -4.64
N ILE A 17 -23.66 0.19 -5.77
CA ILE A 17 -22.39 -0.54 -5.82
C ILE A 17 -21.36 0.13 -4.91
N VAL A 18 -21.18 1.45 -5.02
CA VAL A 18 -20.25 2.19 -4.19
C VAL A 18 -20.60 2.04 -2.71
N ARG A 19 -21.89 2.05 -2.34
CA ARG A 19 -22.33 1.88 -0.96
C ARG A 19 -21.96 0.51 -0.38
N TYR A 20 -22.37 -0.58 -1.03
CA TYR A 20 -22.11 -1.93 -0.54
C TYR A 20 -20.63 -2.32 -0.60
N CYS A 21 -19.95 -2.01 -1.72
CA CYS A 21 -18.51 -2.26 -1.84
C CYS A 21 -17.71 -1.45 -0.83
N SER A 22 -18.07 -0.20 -0.55
CA SER A 22 -17.37 0.60 0.47
C SER A 22 -17.50 0.01 1.87
N ILE A 23 -18.68 -0.51 2.24
CA ILE A 23 -18.88 -1.19 3.53
C ILE A 23 -18.00 -2.45 3.61
N PHE A 24 -17.99 -3.26 2.55
CA PHE A 24 -17.18 -4.47 2.49
C PHE A 24 -15.68 -4.15 2.60
N ILE A 25 -15.18 -3.21 1.79
CA ILE A 25 -13.77 -2.79 1.81
C ILE A 25 -13.40 -2.20 3.17
N PHE A 26 -14.30 -1.43 3.80
CA PHE A 26 -14.07 -0.89 5.13
C PHE A 26 -13.91 -2.00 6.17
N LEU A 27 -14.85 -2.95 6.25
CA LEU A 27 -14.79 -4.03 7.25
C LEU A 27 -13.55 -4.91 7.05
N PHE A 28 -13.40 -5.50 5.87
CA PHE A 28 -12.31 -6.44 5.62
C PHE A 28 -10.96 -5.73 5.54
N GLY A 29 -10.91 -4.53 4.97
CA GLY A 29 -9.69 -3.72 4.89
C GLY A 29 -9.22 -3.25 6.27
N SER A 30 -10.12 -2.78 7.14
CA SER A 30 -9.76 -2.38 8.50
C SER A 30 -9.29 -3.57 9.33
N ILE A 31 -10.04 -4.69 9.32
CA ILE A 31 -9.64 -5.90 10.04
C ILE A 31 -8.27 -6.39 9.56
N GLY A 32 -8.06 -6.49 8.24
CA GLY A 32 -6.81 -6.95 7.67
C GLY A 32 -5.61 -6.08 8.04
N ASN A 33 -5.75 -4.75 7.95
CA ASN A 33 -4.67 -3.83 8.32
C ASN A 33 -4.38 -3.85 9.82
N ILE A 34 -5.42 -3.93 10.68
CA ILE A 34 -5.26 -4.05 12.14
C ILE A 34 -4.51 -5.33 12.49
N LEU A 35 -4.92 -6.47 11.93
CA LEU A 35 -4.25 -7.75 12.16
C LEU A 35 -2.79 -7.70 11.69
N ASN A 36 -2.51 -7.15 10.51
CA ASN A 36 -1.14 -6.96 10.04
C ASN A 36 -0.30 -6.11 11.00
N VAL A 37 -0.87 -5.03 11.53
CA VAL A 37 -0.18 -4.18 12.51
C VAL A 37 0.12 -4.96 13.78
N PHE A 38 -0.84 -5.71 14.34
CA PHE A 38 -0.61 -6.52 15.55
C PHE A 38 0.44 -7.61 15.34
N VAL A 39 0.38 -8.34 14.22
CA VAL A 39 1.33 -9.43 13.91
C VAL A 39 2.73 -8.89 13.65
N LEU A 40 2.88 -7.86 12.80
CA LEU A 40 4.18 -7.33 12.41
C LEU A 40 4.83 -6.46 13.50
N SER A 41 4.06 -6.01 14.50
CA SER A 41 4.59 -5.32 15.69
C SER A 41 5.30 -6.26 16.67
N GLN A 42 5.22 -7.58 16.49
CA GLN A 42 5.91 -8.52 17.37
C GLN A 42 7.44 -8.39 17.22
N LEU A 43 8.16 -8.61 18.33
CA LEU A 43 9.62 -8.42 18.43
C LEU A 43 10.45 -9.07 17.30
N PRO A 44 10.22 -10.32 16.84
CA PRO A 44 11.04 -10.92 15.78
C PRO A 44 10.89 -10.22 14.43
N PHE A 45 9.75 -9.58 14.16
CA PHE A 45 9.48 -8.90 12.89
C PHE A 45 10.01 -7.46 12.89
N ARG A 46 10.03 -6.77 14.04
CA ARG A 46 10.54 -5.39 14.15
C ARG A 46 12.03 -5.23 13.84
N LEU A 47 12.80 -6.33 13.85
CA LEU A 47 14.21 -6.33 13.47
C LEU A 47 14.42 -6.50 11.95
N ASN A 48 13.39 -6.90 11.21
CA ASN A 48 13.47 -7.11 9.77
C ASN A 48 13.01 -5.85 9.00
N PRO A 49 13.87 -5.24 8.16
CA PRO A 49 13.52 -3.99 7.46
C PRO A 49 12.27 -4.12 6.59
N CYS A 50 12.12 -5.20 5.82
CA CYS A 50 10.92 -5.47 5.03
C CYS A 50 9.64 -5.57 5.89
N ALA A 51 9.70 -6.27 7.03
CA ALA A 51 8.53 -6.38 7.90
C ALA A 51 8.13 -5.03 8.53
N VAL A 52 9.11 -4.19 8.88
CA VAL A 52 8.86 -2.82 9.34
C VAL A 52 8.20 -1.97 8.25
N LEU A 53 8.67 -2.07 7.00
CA LEU A 53 8.06 -1.36 5.87
C LEU A 53 6.59 -1.80 5.66
N PHE A 54 6.29 -3.10 5.79
CA PHE A 54 4.91 -3.60 5.72
C PHE A 54 4.04 -3.17 6.90
N LEU A 55 4.61 -3.10 8.10
CA LEU A 55 3.92 -2.60 9.28
C LEU A 55 3.48 -1.15 9.07
N PHE A 56 4.39 -0.28 8.65
CA PHE A 56 4.08 1.12 8.37
C PHE A 56 3.13 1.27 7.19
N SER A 57 3.27 0.48 6.13
CA SER A 57 2.31 0.46 5.01
C SER A 57 0.90 0.11 5.48
N SER A 58 0.76 -0.91 6.35
CA SER A 58 -0.53 -1.31 6.91
C SER A 58 -1.14 -0.24 7.81
N ALA A 59 -0.32 0.41 8.64
CA ALA A 59 -0.76 1.53 9.48
C ALA A 59 -1.25 2.72 8.64
N VAL A 60 -0.51 3.09 7.59
CA VAL A 60 -0.88 4.18 6.68
C VAL A 60 -2.14 3.82 5.88
N ASN A 61 -2.26 2.58 5.40
CA ASN A 61 -3.47 2.10 4.71
C ASN A 61 -4.70 2.13 5.63
N PHE A 62 -4.56 1.81 6.91
CA PHE A 62 -5.64 1.94 7.88
C PHE A 62 -6.11 3.40 8.01
N ILE A 63 -5.17 4.36 8.09
CA ILE A 63 -5.49 5.80 8.10
C ILE A 63 -6.17 6.22 6.78
N ALA A 64 -5.74 5.67 5.64
CA ALA A 64 -6.37 5.94 4.34
C ALA A 64 -7.83 5.46 4.30
N ILE A 65 -8.11 4.27 4.85
CA ILE A 65 -9.47 3.71 4.95
C ILE A 65 -10.34 4.58 5.85
N LEU A 66 -9.83 4.94 7.03
CA LEU A 66 -10.56 5.79 7.99
C LEU A 66 -10.85 7.19 7.41
N SER A 67 -9.87 7.85 6.79
CA SER A 67 -10.08 9.19 6.24
C SER A 67 -10.93 9.19 4.96
N GLY A 68 -10.72 8.21 4.08
CA GLY A 68 -11.37 8.11 2.77
C GLY A 68 -12.77 7.54 2.82
N LEU A 69 -12.92 6.32 3.33
CA LEU A 69 -14.17 5.55 3.27
C LEU A 69 -15.17 5.96 4.35
N LEU A 70 -14.73 6.23 5.59
CA LEU A 70 -15.64 6.67 6.65
C LEU A 70 -16.40 7.94 6.24
N SER A 71 -15.69 8.89 5.65
CA SER A 71 -16.27 10.13 5.12
C SER A 71 -17.30 9.87 4.00
N ARG A 72 -17.06 8.88 3.13
CA ARG A 72 -18.03 8.48 2.08
C ARG A 72 -19.25 7.79 2.66
N MET A 73 -19.07 6.98 3.70
CA MET A 73 -20.18 6.30 4.38
C MET A 73 -21.07 7.31 5.10
N LEU A 74 -20.49 8.28 5.81
CA LEU A 74 -21.22 9.37 6.48
C LEU A 74 -21.98 10.24 5.48
N SER A 75 -21.39 10.53 4.32
CA SER A 75 -22.06 11.22 3.20
C SER A 75 -23.34 10.52 2.75
N GLY A 76 -23.31 9.18 2.63
CA GLY A 76 -24.47 8.37 2.22
C GLY A 76 -25.62 8.35 3.23
N TRP A 77 -25.39 8.83 4.46
CA TRP A 77 -26.38 8.90 5.54
C TRP A 77 -26.82 10.35 5.83
N GLY A 78 -26.47 11.30 4.96
CA GLY A 78 -26.84 12.71 5.10
C GLY A 78 -25.96 13.53 6.06
N ALA A 79 -25.04 12.89 6.79
CA ALA A 79 -24.12 13.53 7.73
C ALA A 79 -22.77 13.85 7.08
N ASP A 80 -22.76 14.73 6.08
CA ASP A 80 -21.57 15.00 5.28
C ASP A 80 -20.76 16.18 5.81
N LEU A 81 -19.95 15.96 6.85
CA LEU A 81 -19.07 16.99 7.46
C LEU A 81 -18.14 17.65 6.43
N THR A 82 -17.79 16.94 5.36
CA THR A 82 -16.95 17.45 4.28
C THR A 82 -17.67 18.43 3.36
N ALA A 83 -19.00 18.41 3.34
CA ALA A 83 -19.82 19.40 2.66
C ALA A 83 -19.96 20.67 3.49
N THR A 84 -20.08 20.53 4.81
CA THR A 84 -20.32 21.67 5.70
C THR A 84 -19.04 22.44 6.03
N ASN A 85 -17.90 21.75 6.15
CA ASN A 85 -16.68 22.36 6.66
C ASN A 85 -15.51 22.30 5.65
N ARG A 86 -15.04 23.49 5.24
CA ARG A 86 -13.91 23.70 4.32
C ARG A 86 -12.63 23.04 4.79
N PHE A 87 -12.35 23.08 6.09
CA PHE A 87 -11.15 22.48 6.67
C PHE A 87 -11.17 20.96 6.53
N PHE A 88 -12.29 20.31 6.87
CA PHE A 88 -12.42 18.86 6.75
C PHE A 88 -12.37 18.37 5.31
N CYS A 89 -12.95 19.11 4.35
CA CYS A 89 -12.84 18.80 2.92
C CYS A 89 -11.36 18.75 2.46
N LYS A 90 -10.61 19.82 2.72
CA LYS A 90 -9.19 19.95 2.34
C LYS A 90 -8.30 18.93 3.04
N LEU A 91 -8.47 18.78 4.35
CA LEU A 91 -7.70 17.84 5.15
C LEU A 91 -7.94 16.40 4.68
N ARG A 92 -9.19 16.04 4.38
CA ARG A 92 -9.54 14.72 3.88
C ARG A 92 -8.84 14.43 2.56
N GLY A 93 -8.95 15.29 1.56
CA GLY A 93 -8.32 15.00 0.27
C GLY A 93 -6.80 14.97 0.35
N PHE A 94 -6.21 15.85 1.16
CA PHE A 94 -4.78 15.80 1.44
C PHE A 94 -4.36 14.47 2.08
N LEU A 95 -5.02 14.05 3.15
CA LEU A 95 -4.73 12.79 3.84
C LEU A 95 -4.93 11.58 2.93
N VAL A 96 -6.03 11.51 2.19
CA VAL A 96 -6.32 10.38 1.29
C VAL A 96 -5.26 10.25 0.19
N ASN A 97 -4.83 11.36 -0.40
CA ASN A 97 -3.81 11.32 -1.45
C ASN A 97 -2.44 10.89 -0.91
N ILE A 98 -2.00 11.49 0.20
CA ILE A 98 -0.69 11.17 0.80
C ILE A 98 -0.66 9.73 1.30
N THR A 99 -1.66 9.31 2.08
CA THR A 99 -1.65 7.99 2.71
C THR A 99 -1.66 6.87 1.66
N ARG A 100 -2.45 6.98 0.60
CA ARG A 100 -2.48 5.99 -0.48
C ARG A 100 -1.13 5.87 -1.20
N VAL A 101 -0.53 7.01 -1.57
CA VAL A 101 0.78 6.99 -2.24
C VAL A 101 1.85 6.44 -1.32
N VAL A 102 1.96 6.95 -0.09
CA VAL A 102 2.96 6.52 0.89
C VAL A 102 2.87 5.01 1.15
N ALA A 103 1.67 4.47 1.31
CA ALA A 103 1.48 3.04 1.56
C ALA A 103 2.02 2.17 0.41
N ILE A 104 1.80 2.56 -0.85
CA ILE A 104 2.27 1.85 -2.05
C ILE A 104 3.80 1.94 -2.16
N TRP A 105 4.38 3.11 -1.91
CA TRP A 105 5.84 3.26 -1.91
C TRP A 105 6.52 2.46 -0.80
N TYR A 106 5.90 2.31 0.37
CA TYR A 106 6.42 1.44 1.42
C TYR A 106 6.42 -0.04 1.00
N ILE A 107 5.39 -0.49 0.27
CA ILE A 107 5.36 -1.83 -0.34
C ILE A 107 6.46 -1.99 -1.39
N LEU A 108 6.70 -0.96 -2.21
CA LEU A 108 7.82 -0.95 -3.16
C LEU A 108 9.16 -1.14 -2.43
N PHE A 109 9.42 -0.36 -1.39
CA PHE A 109 10.67 -0.50 -0.64
C PHE A 109 10.77 -1.87 0.04
N ALA A 110 9.67 -2.43 0.54
CA ALA A 110 9.66 -3.79 1.09
C ALA A 110 10.04 -4.82 0.01
N THR A 111 9.58 -4.61 -1.22
CA THR A 111 9.91 -5.46 -2.39
C THR A 111 11.38 -5.32 -2.78
N ILE A 112 11.91 -4.10 -2.82
CA ILE A 112 13.33 -3.83 -3.08
C ILE A 112 14.21 -4.46 -2.00
N ASP A 113 13.84 -4.31 -0.73
CA ASP A 113 14.57 -4.89 0.41
C ASP A 113 14.63 -6.43 0.28
N ARG A 114 13.51 -7.06 -0.07
CA ARG A 114 13.45 -8.51 -0.35
C ARG A 114 14.32 -8.91 -1.54
N TRP A 115 14.34 -8.12 -2.60
CA TRP A 115 15.23 -8.34 -3.73
C TRP A 115 16.71 -8.25 -3.31
N LEU A 116 17.09 -7.23 -2.55
CA LEU A 116 18.45 -7.04 -2.03
C LEU A 116 18.89 -8.23 -1.17
N LEU A 117 18.02 -8.74 -0.30
CA LEU A 117 18.29 -9.92 0.53
C LEU A 117 18.44 -11.21 -0.29
N SER A 118 17.66 -11.34 -1.38
CA SER A 118 17.70 -12.51 -2.29
C SER A 118 18.93 -12.54 -3.21
N SER A 119 19.60 -11.39 -3.40
CA SER A 119 20.73 -11.26 -4.30
C SER A 119 21.96 -12.07 -3.82
N ARG A 120 22.71 -12.61 -4.78
CA ARG A 120 23.95 -13.38 -4.51
C ARG A 120 25.09 -12.53 -3.98
N ARG A 121 25.15 -11.25 -4.36
CA ARG A 121 26.26 -10.34 -4.01
C ARG A 121 26.11 -9.85 -2.58
N LEU A 122 27.12 -10.11 -1.74
CA LEU A 122 27.15 -9.68 -0.33
C LEU A 122 26.94 -8.18 -0.15
N GLN A 123 27.57 -7.36 -1.00
CA GLN A 123 27.41 -5.90 -0.98
C GLN A 123 25.94 -5.48 -1.14
N ARG A 124 25.18 -6.14 -2.03
CA ARG A 124 23.75 -5.84 -2.22
C ARG A 124 22.92 -6.27 -1.01
N ARG A 125 23.25 -7.39 -0.37
CA ARG A 125 22.55 -7.85 0.84
C ARG A 125 22.79 -6.90 2.02
N GLN A 126 23.99 -6.34 2.15
CA GLN A 126 24.34 -5.37 3.20
C GLN A 126 23.59 -4.04 3.06
N MET A 127 23.07 -3.71 1.88
CA MET A 127 22.20 -2.54 1.71
C MET A 127 20.83 -2.70 2.37
N SER A 128 20.36 -3.94 2.57
CA SER A 128 19.17 -4.24 3.36
C SER A 128 19.48 -4.00 4.84
N SER A 129 19.11 -2.80 5.31
CA SER A 129 19.31 -2.39 6.69
C SER A 129 18.12 -1.59 7.18
N LEU A 130 17.81 -1.71 8.46
CA LEU A 130 16.71 -0.96 9.09
C LEU A 130 16.91 0.55 8.98
N LYS A 131 18.16 1.03 9.06
CA LYS A 131 18.50 2.45 8.90
C LYS A 131 18.13 2.97 7.51
N ASN A 132 18.41 2.20 6.46
CA ASN A 132 18.06 2.58 5.09
C ASN A 132 16.55 2.56 4.88
N ALA A 133 15.85 1.55 5.41
CA ALA A 133 14.40 1.50 5.36
C ALA A 133 13.74 2.70 6.06
N GLN A 134 14.21 3.07 7.25
CA GLN A 134 13.72 4.24 7.99
C GLN A 134 13.98 5.56 7.25
N ARG A 135 15.17 5.74 6.67
CA ARG A 135 15.49 6.91 5.84
C ARG A 135 14.57 6.99 4.64
N ALA A 136 14.35 5.89 3.92
CA ALA A 136 13.43 5.83 2.78
C ALA A 136 11.99 6.18 3.20
N MET A 137 11.52 5.66 4.34
CA MET A 137 10.17 5.98 4.85
C MET A 137 9.98 7.48 5.10
N ILE A 138 10.95 8.11 5.78
CA ILE A 138 10.90 9.54 6.11
C ILE A 138 10.97 10.39 4.85
N ILE A 139 11.89 10.08 3.93
CA ILE A 139 12.04 10.81 2.66
C ILE A 139 10.74 10.74 1.85
N THR A 140 10.14 9.56 1.72
CA THR A 140 8.89 9.40 0.96
C THR A 140 7.71 10.11 1.62
N LEU A 141 7.63 10.12 2.95
CA LEU A 141 6.60 10.89 3.65
C LEU A 141 6.74 12.39 3.38
N ILE A 142 7.95 12.93 3.47
CA ILE A 142 8.25 14.35 3.20
C ILE A 142 7.94 14.69 1.74
N LEU A 143 8.45 13.91 0.78
CA LEU A 143 8.23 14.15 -0.65
C LEU A 143 6.74 14.07 -1.01
N SER A 144 6.02 13.08 -0.50
CA SER A 144 4.58 12.95 -0.74
C SER A 144 3.82 14.15 -0.16
N THR A 145 4.20 14.60 1.04
CA THR A 145 3.62 15.79 1.68
C THR A 145 3.84 17.04 0.85
N LEU A 146 5.04 17.24 0.32
CA LEU A 146 5.37 18.39 -0.53
C LEU A 146 4.60 18.34 -1.85
N ILE A 147 4.56 17.19 -2.53
CA ILE A 147 3.87 17.04 -3.82
C ILE A 147 2.37 17.30 -3.66
N PHE A 148 1.72 16.75 -2.63
CA PHE A 148 0.28 16.90 -2.42
C PHE A 148 -0.11 18.15 -1.62
N SER A 149 0.84 19.02 -1.26
CA SER A 149 0.54 20.29 -0.58
C SER A 149 -0.45 21.16 -1.36
N HIS A 150 -0.38 21.13 -2.69
CA HIS A 150 -1.30 21.85 -3.58
C HIS A 150 -2.77 21.44 -3.38
N VAL A 151 -3.05 20.21 -2.93
CA VAL A 151 -4.41 19.69 -2.70
C VAL A 151 -5.14 20.50 -1.63
N ILE A 152 -4.42 20.99 -0.61
CA ILE A 152 -4.99 21.83 0.47
C ILE A 152 -5.55 23.14 -0.10
N TYR A 153 -4.92 23.69 -1.14
CA TYR A 153 -5.39 24.89 -1.80
C TYR A 153 -6.48 24.58 -2.84
N CYS A 154 -6.30 23.50 -3.59
CA CYS A 154 -7.13 23.16 -4.73
C CYS A 154 -8.54 22.63 -4.40
N GLN A 155 -8.78 22.14 -3.18
CA GLN A 155 -10.08 21.58 -2.80
C GLN A 155 -11.01 22.60 -2.14
N GLU A 156 -12.28 22.59 -2.56
CA GLU A 156 -13.31 23.48 -2.01
C GLU A 156 -14.66 22.73 -1.88
N PRO A 157 -15.44 22.97 -0.81
CA PRO A 157 -16.72 22.31 -0.64
C PRO A 157 -17.86 23.01 -1.39
N ASN A 158 -18.93 22.27 -1.66
CA ASN A 158 -20.19 22.70 -2.26
C ASN A 158 -20.05 23.38 -3.62
N LEU A 159 -19.21 22.82 -4.50
CA LEU A 159 -19.21 23.25 -5.89
C LEU A 159 -20.51 22.82 -6.59
N VAL A 160 -21.08 23.74 -7.37
CA VAL A 160 -22.25 23.48 -8.21
C VAL A 160 -21.81 22.61 -9.40
N ASN A 161 -22.61 21.61 -9.78
CA ASN A 161 -22.34 20.68 -10.89
C ASN A 161 -21.12 19.75 -10.72
N THR A 162 -20.68 19.44 -9.49
CA THR A 162 -19.62 18.45 -9.26
C THR A 162 -20.16 17.13 -8.71
N PRO A 163 -19.59 15.97 -9.11
CA PRO A 163 -20.05 14.65 -8.66
C PRO A 163 -19.82 14.40 -7.17
N GLN A 164 -19.00 15.23 -6.50
CA GLN A 164 -18.76 15.18 -5.06
C GLN A 164 -18.91 16.57 -4.43
N LYS A 165 -19.37 16.60 -3.17
CA LYS A 165 -19.53 17.83 -2.38
C LYS A 165 -18.20 18.47 -1.98
N CYS A 166 -17.07 17.78 -2.14
CA CYS A 166 -15.73 18.30 -1.93
C CYS A 166 -14.89 17.95 -3.17
N TYR A 167 -14.57 18.95 -3.99
CA TYR A 167 -13.97 18.72 -5.31
C TYR A 167 -12.95 19.80 -5.69
N GLY A 168 -12.17 19.54 -6.74
CA GLY A 168 -11.16 20.48 -7.21
C GLY A 168 -11.80 21.76 -7.76
N LYS A 169 -11.39 22.92 -7.26
CA LYS A 169 -11.93 24.25 -7.60
C LYS A 169 -11.87 24.56 -9.09
N THR A 170 -10.79 24.13 -9.76
CA THR A 170 -10.54 24.37 -11.18
C THR A 170 -10.21 23.05 -11.89
N GLN A 171 -10.44 23.00 -13.21
CA GLN A 171 -10.03 21.84 -14.01
C GLN A 171 -8.51 21.61 -13.98
N ALA A 172 -7.72 22.69 -13.93
CA ALA A 172 -6.27 22.59 -13.77
C ALA A 172 -5.86 21.91 -12.45
N CYS A 173 -6.54 22.23 -11.34
CA CYS A 173 -6.31 21.59 -10.05
C CYS A 173 -6.64 20.09 -10.10
N GLN A 174 -7.75 19.72 -10.74
CA GLN A 174 -8.16 18.32 -10.90
C GLN A 174 -7.13 17.55 -11.73
N PHE A 175 -6.78 18.09 -12.90
CA PHE A 175 -5.78 17.50 -13.78
C PHE A 175 -4.43 17.32 -13.07
N LEU A 176 -3.96 18.33 -12.32
CA LEU A 176 -2.72 18.26 -11.56
C LEU A 176 -2.75 17.20 -10.44
N THR A 177 -3.84 17.12 -9.68
CA THR A 177 -4.01 16.09 -8.65
C THR A 177 -4.06 14.69 -9.26
N ASP A 178 -4.81 14.51 -10.35
CA ASP A 178 -4.99 13.22 -11.01
C ASP A 178 -3.71 12.74 -11.68
N ILE A 179 -2.98 13.62 -12.38
CA ILE A 179 -1.70 13.25 -13.01
C ILE A 179 -0.62 12.96 -11.97
N SER A 180 -0.57 13.72 -10.87
CA SER A 180 0.37 13.47 -9.77
C SER A 180 0.09 12.12 -9.12
N PHE A 181 -1.18 11.85 -8.79
CA PHE A 181 -1.59 10.60 -8.18
C PHE A 181 -1.33 9.40 -9.10
N THR A 182 -1.70 9.51 -10.37
CA THR A 182 -1.51 8.46 -11.38
C THR A 182 -0.04 8.14 -11.58
N THR A 183 0.80 9.16 -11.77
CA THR A 183 2.25 8.98 -11.97
C THR A 183 2.90 8.34 -10.75
N LEU A 184 2.57 8.84 -9.55
CA LEU A 184 3.12 8.33 -8.29
C LEU A 184 2.60 6.95 -7.90
N THR A 185 1.55 6.46 -8.55
CA THR A 185 0.97 5.12 -8.33
C THR A 185 1.45 4.11 -9.36
N ILE A 186 1.47 4.47 -10.65
CA ILE A 186 1.89 3.55 -11.73
C ILE A 186 3.38 3.21 -11.60
N LEU A 187 4.23 4.21 -11.33
CA LEU A 187 5.68 4.00 -11.20
C LEU A 187 6.03 2.92 -10.16
N PRO A 188 5.57 3.02 -8.89
CA PRO A 188 5.90 1.98 -7.92
C PRO A 188 5.27 0.64 -8.25
N LEU A 189 4.09 0.57 -8.89
CA LEU A 189 3.50 -0.71 -9.30
C LEU A 189 4.37 -1.44 -10.33
N LEU A 190 4.87 -0.74 -11.34
CA LEU A 190 5.79 -1.32 -12.34
C LEU A 190 7.08 -1.80 -11.67
N LEU A 191 7.65 -1.01 -10.77
CA LEU A 191 8.86 -1.39 -10.05
C LEU A 191 8.63 -2.57 -9.10
N ILE A 192 7.49 -2.62 -8.40
CA ILE A 192 7.11 -3.76 -7.55
C ILE A 192 7.05 -5.04 -8.39
N LEU A 193 6.44 -4.99 -9.59
CA LEU A 193 6.39 -6.14 -10.49
C LEU A 193 7.80 -6.59 -10.92
N ILE A 194 8.65 -5.66 -11.34
CA ILE A 194 10.02 -5.95 -11.78
C ILE A 194 10.84 -6.57 -10.64
N PHE A 195 10.92 -5.90 -9.49
CA PHE A 195 11.70 -6.39 -8.35
C PHE A 195 11.10 -7.66 -7.73
N GLY A 196 9.79 -7.82 -7.77
CA GLY A 196 9.09 -9.05 -7.37
C GLY A 196 9.51 -10.24 -8.24
N LEU A 197 9.48 -10.09 -9.57
CA LEU A 197 9.94 -11.12 -10.51
C LEU A 197 11.43 -11.44 -10.32
N MET A 198 12.28 -10.44 -10.13
CA MET A 198 13.71 -10.65 -9.85
C MET A 198 13.92 -11.41 -8.54
N THR A 199 13.13 -11.13 -7.50
CA THR A 199 13.18 -11.84 -6.21
C THR A 199 12.82 -13.32 -6.39
N ILE A 200 11.75 -13.62 -7.14
CA ILE A 200 11.36 -15.00 -7.45
C ILE A 200 12.47 -15.74 -8.19
N ARG A 201 13.07 -15.13 -9.21
CA ARG A 201 14.19 -15.73 -9.98
C ARG A 201 15.37 -16.05 -9.05
N ASN A 202 15.82 -15.09 -8.24
CA ASN A 202 16.92 -15.28 -7.30
C ASN A 202 16.66 -16.40 -6.28
N ILE A 203 15.43 -16.49 -5.75
CA ILE A 203 15.06 -17.53 -4.79
C ILE A 203 15.04 -18.91 -5.45
N ARG A 204 14.50 -19.04 -6.67
CA ARG A 204 14.49 -20.31 -7.41
C ARG A 204 15.92 -20.80 -7.66
N GLU A 205 16.81 -19.92 -8.10
CA GLU A 205 18.22 -20.25 -8.30
C GLU A 205 18.97 -20.59 -7.01
N SER A 206 18.64 -19.92 -5.90
CA SER A 206 19.22 -20.22 -4.59
C SER A 206 18.78 -21.61 -4.10
N ARG A 207 17.49 -21.95 -4.24
CA ARG A 207 16.95 -23.26 -3.86
C ARG A 207 17.53 -24.39 -4.70
N ALA A 208 17.66 -24.22 -6.03
CA ALA A 208 18.24 -25.22 -6.90
C ALA A 208 19.68 -25.59 -6.49
N ARG A 209 20.50 -24.58 -6.14
CA ARG A 209 21.89 -24.81 -5.68
C ARG A 209 21.97 -25.45 -4.30
N ILE A 210 21.16 -24.98 -3.35
CA ILE A 210 21.12 -25.57 -2.01
C ILE A 210 20.67 -27.03 -2.08
N SER A 211 19.68 -27.36 -2.92
CA SER A 211 19.24 -28.74 -3.14
C SER A 211 20.40 -29.62 -3.61
N HIS A 212 21.21 -29.15 -4.57
CA HIS A 212 22.35 -29.90 -5.09
C HIS A 212 23.44 -30.13 -4.04
N ILE A 213 23.72 -29.12 -3.20
CA ILE A 213 24.70 -29.22 -2.10
C ILE A 213 24.21 -30.20 -1.02
N ILE A 214 22.92 -30.16 -0.67
CA ILE A 214 22.35 -31.05 0.34
C ILE A 214 22.43 -32.52 -0.10
N THR A 215 22.14 -32.79 -1.36
CA THR A 215 22.25 -34.14 -1.94
C THR A 215 23.70 -34.66 -1.87
N GLN A 216 24.70 -33.77 -1.93
CA GLN A 216 26.12 -34.14 -1.85
C GLN A 216 26.68 -34.31 -0.43
N LEU A 217 26.05 -33.73 0.61
CA LEU A 217 26.63 -33.61 1.96
C LEU A 217 26.01 -34.51 3.04
N GLY A 218 25.22 -35.54 2.68
CA GLY A 218 24.89 -36.66 3.58
C GLY A 218 24.44 -36.31 5.01
N GLY A 219 23.17 -35.92 5.18
CA GLY A 219 22.31 -36.24 6.34
C GLY A 219 22.59 -35.67 7.74
N ASN A 220 23.81 -35.71 8.29
CA ASN A 220 23.95 -35.85 9.75
C ASN A 220 24.25 -34.57 10.57
N ILE A 221 24.57 -33.42 9.97
CA ILE A 221 25.14 -32.28 10.74
C ILE A 221 24.09 -31.23 11.23
N ARG A 222 22.78 -31.40 10.98
CA ARG A 222 21.85 -30.25 10.94
C ARG A 222 20.79 -30.10 12.05
N ALA A 223 20.65 -31.00 13.03
CA ALA A 223 19.43 -31.08 13.83
C ALA A 223 19.08 -29.84 14.69
N THR A 224 20.05 -29.12 15.27
CA THR A 224 19.79 -28.00 16.22
C THR A 224 19.70 -26.63 15.53
N ASN A 225 20.58 -26.32 14.57
CA ASN A 225 20.51 -25.06 13.80
C ASN A 225 19.44 -25.08 12.69
N ALA A 226 19.04 -26.26 12.20
CA ALA A 226 18.00 -26.36 11.18
C ALA A 226 16.64 -25.88 11.67
N ASN A 227 16.28 -26.08 12.94
CA ASN A 227 14.97 -25.66 13.45
C ASN A 227 14.84 -24.12 13.48
N GLN A 228 15.91 -23.41 13.86
CA GLN A 228 15.94 -21.94 13.84
C GLN A 228 15.99 -21.39 12.40
N GLN A 229 16.83 -21.96 11.52
CA GLN A 229 16.85 -21.60 10.10
C GLN A 229 15.52 -21.91 9.40
N ARG A 230 14.83 -23.01 9.75
CA ARG A 230 13.53 -23.39 9.19
C ARG A 230 12.42 -22.45 9.67
N ARG A 231 12.50 -21.93 10.91
CA ARG A 231 11.59 -20.89 11.41
C ARG A 231 11.78 -19.56 10.68
N LEU A 232 13.02 -19.10 10.52
CA LEU A 232 13.34 -17.87 9.76
C LEU A 232 12.93 -18.01 8.29
N ALA A 233 13.20 -19.16 7.65
CA ALA A 233 12.78 -19.43 6.28
C ALA A 233 11.26 -19.50 6.12
N LYS A 234 10.52 -20.00 7.13
CA LYS A 234 9.05 -19.96 7.15
C LYS A 234 8.54 -18.51 7.24
N GLN A 235 9.12 -17.69 8.12
CA GLN A 235 8.74 -16.28 8.25
C GLN A 235 8.99 -15.50 6.94
N ASP A 236 10.15 -15.71 6.31
CA ASP A 236 10.46 -15.12 5.00
C ASP A 236 9.51 -15.58 3.90
N HIS A 237 9.08 -16.85 3.95
CA HIS A 237 8.08 -17.38 3.02
C HIS A 237 6.72 -16.72 3.18
N TYR A 238 6.25 -16.52 4.42
CA TYR A 238 4.98 -15.81 4.68
C TYR A 238 5.04 -14.35 4.23
N LEU A 239 6.17 -13.66 4.46
CA LEU A 239 6.34 -12.27 4.02
C LEU A 239 6.37 -12.16 2.48
N LEU A 240 6.93 -13.16 1.80
CA LEU A 240 6.90 -13.24 0.33
C LEU A 240 5.49 -13.53 -0.18
N ILE A 241 4.75 -14.46 0.43
CA ILE A 241 3.36 -14.74 0.06
C ILE A 241 2.49 -13.49 0.25
N MET A 242 2.63 -12.80 1.39
CA MET A 242 1.93 -11.55 1.67
C MET A 242 2.19 -10.50 0.58
N LEU A 243 3.44 -10.36 0.15
CA LEU A 243 3.85 -9.45 -0.92
C LEU A 243 3.20 -9.82 -2.25
N LEU A 244 3.19 -11.10 -2.62
CA LEU A 244 2.55 -11.57 -3.85
C LEU A 244 1.03 -11.39 -3.84
N ILE A 245 0.38 -11.66 -2.71
CA ILE A 245 -1.06 -11.42 -2.54
C ILE A 245 -1.35 -9.93 -2.68
N GLN A 246 -0.56 -9.05 -2.06
CA GLN A 246 -0.73 -7.61 -2.21
C GLN A 246 -0.55 -7.15 -3.66
N ILE A 247 0.40 -7.72 -4.41
CA ILE A 247 0.56 -7.41 -5.84
C ILE A 247 -0.66 -7.84 -6.65
N LEU A 248 -1.20 -9.03 -6.39
CA LEU A 248 -2.37 -9.58 -7.09
C LEU A 248 -3.68 -8.84 -6.76
N ILE A 249 -3.81 -8.26 -5.56
CA ILE A 249 -5.01 -7.55 -5.12
C ILE A 249 -4.97 -6.05 -5.46
N LEU A 250 -3.78 -5.45 -5.62
CA LEU A 250 -3.62 -4.06 -6.05
C LEU A 250 -3.78 -3.84 -7.57
N PHE A 251 -3.85 -4.92 -8.36
CA PHE A 251 -4.21 -4.93 -9.78
C PHE A 251 -5.63 -5.49 -9.96
#